data_AF-A0A2E4JYW3-F1
#
_entry.id   AF-A0A2E4JYW3-F1
#
_cell.length_a   1.000
_cell.length_b   1.000
_cell.length_c   1.000
_cell.angle_alpha   90.00
_cell.angle_beta   90.00
_cell.angle_gamma   90.00
#
_symmetry.space_group_name_H-M   'P 1'
#
loop_
_entity.id
_entity.type
_entity.pdbx_description
1 polymer ?
#
loop_
_entity_poly.entity_id
_entity_poly.type
_entity_poly.pdbx_seq_one_letter_code
_entity_poly.pdbx_strand_id
1 'polypeptide(L)'
;MREGKKSGAERTQIATRDEEWSDERLKTFLFLEPPAGFPADYNILLKAYRGMTAKLFARFIPLFIEEGKDVNAALTDDSTFLDLVSKHRKSTDYVATLEEAGAVRNKTPT
;
A
#
# COMPACT_ATOMS: atom_id res chain seq x y z
N MET A 1 -25.54 14.63 15.34
CA MET A 1 -25.40 14.58 13.87
C MET A 1 -24.19 15.43 13.53
N ARG A 2 -22.99 14.93 13.27
CA ARG A 2 -22.57 13.82 12.41
C ARG A 2 -21.58 12.91 13.15
N GLU A 3 -21.81 11.61 13.00
CA GLU A 3 -21.12 10.51 13.66
C GLU A 3 -19.66 10.32 13.22
N GLY A 4 -18.88 9.71 14.12
CA GLY A 4 -17.90 8.71 13.71
C GLY A 4 -16.45 9.12 13.59
N LYS A 5 -15.86 9.76 14.61
CA LYS A 5 -14.41 9.61 14.85
C LYS A 5 -14.13 8.14 15.20
N LYS A 6 -13.93 7.28 14.21
CA LYS A 6 -13.38 5.93 14.47
C LYS A 6 -11.88 6.08 14.64
N SER A 7 -11.50 6.20 15.91
CA SER A 7 -10.13 6.06 16.40
C SER A 7 -9.49 4.79 15.81
N GLY A 8 -8.58 4.96 14.87
CA GLY A 8 -7.65 3.92 14.42
C GLY A 8 -6.40 3.89 15.29
N ALA A 9 -6.57 4.00 16.61
CA ALA A 9 -5.53 3.70 17.58
C ALA A 9 -5.53 2.18 17.82
N GLU A 10 -5.37 1.38 16.77
CA GLU A 10 -4.92 0.00 16.94
C GLU A 10 -3.39 0.03 16.80
N ARG A 11 -2.76 0.30 17.93
CA ARG A 11 -1.34 0.06 18.15
C ARG A 11 -1.09 -1.44 18.07
N THR A 12 -0.80 -1.90 16.88
CA THR A 12 0.01 -3.10 16.62
C THR A 12 1.00 -2.71 15.54
N GLN A 13 1.87 -1.77 15.92
CA GLN A 13 3.15 -1.62 15.24
C GLN A 13 3.87 -2.96 15.46
N ILE A 14 3.58 -3.94 14.62
CA ILE A 14 4.46 -5.08 14.41
C ILE A 14 5.70 -4.44 13.78
N ALA A 15 6.56 -3.89 14.63
CA ALA A 15 7.94 -3.66 14.30
C ALA A 15 8.50 -5.06 14.09
N THR A 16 8.31 -5.59 12.88
CA THR A 16 8.96 -6.82 12.46
C THR A 16 10.44 -6.50 12.39
N ARG A 17 11.10 -6.73 13.52
CA ARG A 17 12.55 -6.80 13.65
C ARG A 17 12.98 -7.97 12.77
N ASP A 18 13.60 -7.67 11.63
CA ASP A 18 14.42 -8.61 10.84
C ASP A 18 13.79 -9.95 10.38
N GLU A 19 12.47 -10.11 10.48
CA GLU A 19 11.79 -11.36 10.11
C GLU A 19 11.60 -11.39 8.58
N GLU A 20 12.29 -12.30 7.90
CA GLU A 20 12.05 -12.59 6.49
C GLU A 20 10.71 -13.29 6.35
N TRP A 21 9.71 -12.60 5.79
CA TRP A 21 8.40 -13.21 5.53
C TRP A 21 8.46 -14.11 4.29
N SER A 22 7.84 -15.28 4.38
CA SER A 22 7.61 -16.17 3.24
C SER A 22 6.63 -15.53 2.25
N ASP A 23 6.75 -15.89 0.96
CA ASP A 23 5.85 -15.39 -0.08
C ASP A 23 4.39 -15.77 0.19
N GLU A 24 4.13 -16.92 0.80
CA GLU A 24 2.78 -17.33 1.23
C GLU A 24 2.15 -16.31 2.18
N ARG A 25 2.94 -15.80 3.14
CA ARG A 25 2.48 -14.76 4.07
C ARG A 25 2.24 -13.45 3.33
N LEU A 26 3.09 -13.09 2.37
CA LEU A 26 2.89 -11.91 1.53
C LEU A 26 1.59 -12.01 0.73
N LYS A 27 1.31 -13.17 0.14
CA LYS A 27 0.08 -13.43 -0.63
C LYS A 27 -1.18 -13.29 0.22
N THR A 28 -1.14 -13.51 1.54
CA THR A 28 -2.32 -13.27 2.39
C THR A 28 -2.85 -11.83 2.31
N PHE A 29 -1.99 -10.84 2.03
CA PHE A 29 -2.40 -9.45 1.86
C PHE A 29 -3.23 -9.22 0.59
N LEU A 30 -3.07 -10.06 -0.44
CA LEU A 30 -3.78 -9.93 -1.73
C LEU A 30 -5.28 -10.21 -1.61
N PHE A 31 -5.67 -10.91 -0.54
CA PHE A 31 -7.06 -11.27 -0.23
C PHE A 31 -7.71 -10.32 0.78
N LEU A 32 -7.09 -9.18 1.10
CA LEU A 32 -7.67 -8.22 2.04
C LEU A 32 -8.87 -7.49 1.44
N GLU A 33 -9.99 -7.56 2.15
CA GLU A 33 -11.21 -6.86 1.75
C GLU A 33 -11.08 -5.34 2.01
N PRO A 34 -11.39 -4.49 1.01
CA PRO A 34 -11.42 -3.06 1.20
C PRO A 34 -12.65 -2.63 2.02
N PRO A 35 -12.57 -1.49 2.72
CA PRO A 35 -13.76 -0.85 3.26
C PRO A 35 -14.70 -0.40 2.12
N ALA A 36 -15.99 -0.23 2.42
CA ALA A 36 -16.98 0.19 1.45
C ALA A 36 -16.60 1.51 0.77
N GLY A 37 -16.65 1.54 -0.57
CA GLY A 37 -16.30 2.71 -1.38
C GLY A 37 -14.80 2.94 -1.55
N PHE A 38 -13.96 1.95 -1.23
CA PHE A 38 -12.51 2.06 -1.36
C PHE A 38 -11.97 1.04 -2.37
N PRO A 39 -11.01 1.40 -3.25
CA PRO A 39 -10.45 0.47 -4.22
C PRO A 39 -9.73 -0.70 -3.51
N ALA A 40 -10.03 -1.93 -3.93
CA ALA A 40 -9.42 -3.14 -3.35
C ALA A 40 -7.90 -3.09 -3.41
N ASP A 41 -7.38 -2.77 -4.59
CA ASP A 41 -5.94 -2.77 -4.90
C ASP A 41 -5.20 -1.69 -4.10
N TYR A 42 -5.80 -0.50 -3.97
CA TYR A 42 -5.28 0.57 -3.11
C TYR A 42 -5.25 0.14 -1.64
N ASN A 43 -6.30 -0.51 -1.14
CA ASN A 43 -6.37 -0.98 0.25
C ASN A 43 -5.24 -1.98 0.54
N ILE A 44 -5.02 -2.92 -0.37
CA ILE A 44 -3.96 -3.92 -0.27
C ILE A 44 -2.59 -3.23 -0.20
N LEU A 45 -2.29 -2.31 -1.12
CA LEU A 45 -1.04 -1.53 -1.13
C LEU A 45 -0.85 -0.73 0.16
N LEU A 46 -1.90 -0.08 0.65
CA LEU A 46 -1.87 0.68 1.90
C LEU A 46 -1.60 -0.22 3.11
N LYS A 47 -2.18 -1.41 3.16
CA LYS A 47 -1.96 -2.38 4.25
C LYS A 47 -0.54 -2.94 4.18
N ALA A 48 -0.04 -3.28 2.99
CA ALA A 48 1.33 -3.71 2.78
C ALA A 48 2.34 -2.64 3.21
N TYR A 49 2.18 -1.40 2.76
CA TYR A 49 3.06 -0.28 3.14
C TYR A 49 3.10 -0.01 4.65
N ARG A 50 1.98 -0.22 5.35
CA ARG A 50 1.91 -0.02 6.80
C ARG A 50 2.42 -1.21 7.61
N GLY A 51 2.43 -2.41 7.04
CA GLY A 51 2.78 -3.66 7.72
C GLY A 51 4.14 -4.23 7.34
N MET A 52 4.70 -3.85 6.20
CA MET A 52 5.94 -4.39 5.62
C MET A 52 7.06 -3.36 5.68
N THR A 53 8.31 -3.85 5.78
CA THR A 53 9.50 -3.04 5.53
C THR A 53 9.67 -2.82 4.02
N ALA A 54 10.51 -1.87 3.61
CA ALA A 54 10.77 -1.60 2.20
C ALA A 54 11.26 -2.85 1.44
N LYS A 55 12.13 -3.66 2.06
CA LYS A 55 12.62 -4.93 1.49
C LYS A 55 11.48 -5.92 1.24
N LEU A 56 10.56 -6.06 2.18
CA LEU A 56 9.40 -6.96 2.04
C LEU A 56 8.39 -6.42 1.02
N PHE A 57 8.18 -5.11 1.01
CA PHE A 57 7.32 -4.45 0.04
C PHE A 57 7.85 -4.63 -1.39
N ALA A 58 9.16 -4.52 -1.60
CA ALA A 58 9.81 -4.80 -2.87
C ALA A 58 9.59 -6.23 -3.38
N ARG A 59 9.52 -7.21 -2.47
CA ARG A 59 9.14 -8.59 -2.81
C ARG A 59 7.64 -8.77 -3.01
N PHE A 60 6.81 -7.96 -2.36
CA PHE A 60 5.36 -8.06 -2.44
C PHE A 60 4.80 -7.54 -3.76
N ILE A 61 5.33 -6.43 -4.28
CA ILE A 61 4.85 -5.79 -5.52
C ILE A 61 4.82 -6.72 -6.74
N PRO A 62 5.86 -7.53 -7.04
CA PRO A 62 5.75 -8.49 -8.15
C PRO A 62 4.63 -9.51 -7.91
N LEU A 63 4.47 -10.05 -6.70
CA LEU A 63 3.37 -10.98 -6.37
C LEU A 63 1.98 -10.32 -6.55
N PHE A 64 1.88 -9.04 -6.23
CA PHE A 64 0.67 -8.26 -6.41
C PHE A 64 0.30 -8.12 -7.89
N ILE A 65 1.28 -7.80 -8.75
CA ILE A 65 1.09 -7.70 -10.20
C ILE A 65 0.80 -9.08 -10.82
N GLU A 66 1.48 -10.13 -10.36
CA GLU A 66 1.25 -11.51 -10.82
C GLU A 66 -0.18 -11.99 -10.56
N GLU A 67 -0.83 -11.55 -9.46
CA GLU A 67 -2.25 -11.81 -9.19
C GLU A 67 -3.20 -10.92 -10.02
N GLY A 68 -2.69 -10.13 -10.96
CA GLY A 68 -3.49 -9.27 -11.84
C GLY A 68 -4.03 -8.01 -11.16
N LYS A 69 -3.39 -7.55 -10.08
CA LYS A 69 -3.78 -6.33 -9.36
C LYS A 69 -3.18 -5.07 -9.99
N ASP A 70 -3.88 -3.95 -9.88
CA ASP A 70 -3.43 -2.68 -10.45
C ASP A 70 -2.62 -1.84 -9.44
N VAL A 71 -1.34 -1.63 -9.74
CA VAL A 71 -0.45 -0.77 -8.93
C VAL A 71 -0.79 0.71 -9.07
N ASN A 72 -1.48 1.08 -10.15
CA ASN A 72 -1.95 2.42 -10.46
C ASN A 72 -3.38 2.69 -9.95
N ALA A 73 -3.92 1.80 -9.12
CA ALA A 73 -5.21 2.02 -8.47
C ALA A 73 -5.23 3.40 -7.80
N ALA A 74 -6.24 4.19 -8.16
CA ALA A 74 -6.45 5.54 -7.66
C ALA A 74 -7.69 5.60 -6.77
N LEU A 75 -7.68 6.55 -5.83
CA LEU A 75 -8.86 6.87 -5.04
C LEU A 75 -9.87 7.69 -5.86
N THR A 76 -11.01 8.01 -5.24
CA THR A 76 -12.07 8.83 -5.84
C THR A 76 -11.63 10.26 -6.20
N ASP A 77 -10.51 10.73 -5.66
CA ASP A 77 -9.88 12.03 -5.95
C ASP A 77 -8.74 11.92 -6.98
N ASP A 78 -8.65 10.81 -7.72
CA ASP A 78 -7.59 10.49 -8.70
C ASP A 78 -6.17 10.38 -8.11
N SER A 79 -6.02 10.47 -6.79
CA SER A 79 -4.74 10.26 -6.11
C SER A 79 -4.32 8.79 -6.20
N THR A 80 -3.16 8.51 -6.83
CA THR A 80 -2.58 7.16 -6.85
C THR A 80 -1.88 6.82 -5.54
N PHE A 81 -1.55 5.55 -5.37
CA PHE A 81 -0.77 5.12 -4.23
C PHE A 81 0.63 5.78 -4.20
N LEU A 82 1.26 5.93 -5.36
CA LEU A 82 2.55 6.60 -5.48
C LEU A 82 2.50 8.06 -5.02
N ASP A 83 1.41 8.78 -5.30
CA ASP A 83 1.21 10.15 -4.82
C ASP A 83 1.10 10.24 -3.29
N LEU A 84 0.48 9.24 -2.65
CA LEU A 84 0.40 9.18 -1.19
C LEU A 84 1.78 8.91 -0.59
N VAL A 85 2.47 7.88 -1.09
CA VAL A 85 3.76 7.44 -0.55
C VAL A 85 4.84 8.49 -0.76
N SER A 86 4.84 9.20 -1.90
CA SER A 86 5.81 10.25 -2.21
C SER A 86 5.77 11.46 -1.26
N LYS A 87 4.67 11.66 -0.51
CA LYS A 87 4.57 12.75 0.48
C LYS A 87 5.36 12.47 1.77
N HIS A 88 5.82 11.23 1.98
CA HIS A 88 6.49 10.83 3.22
C HIS A 88 8.02 10.92 3.09
N ARG A 89 8.71 11.49 4.08
CA ARG A 89 10.18 11.68 4.01
C ARG A 89 11.02 10.40 4.02
N LYS A 90 10.47 9.28 4.48
CA LYS A 90 11.17 7.98 4.64
C LYS A 90 10.61 6.90 3.71
N SER A 91 9.99 7.30 2.61
CA SER A 91 9.35 6.37 1.69
C SER A 91 10.14 6.13 0.40
N THR A 92 11.35 6.68 0.27
CA THR A 92 12.17 6.63 -0.95
C THR A 92 12.28 5.21 -1.52
N ASP A 93 12.56 4.21 -0.70
CA ASP A 93 12.69 2.82 -1.16
C ASP A 93 11.35 2.23 -1.67
N TYR A 94 10.23 2.63 -1.05
CA TYR A 94 8.89 2.22 -1.49
C TYR A 94 8.50 2.91 -2.80
N VAL A 95 8.82 4.20 -2.93
CA VAL A 95 8.62 4.98 -4.16
C VAL A 95 9.40 4.35 -5.30
N ALA A 96 10.69 4.06 -5.09
CA ALA A 96 11.54 3.41 -6.09
C ALA A 96 10.94 2.07 -6.55
N THR A 97 10.54 1.21 -5.59
CA THR A 97 9.89 -0.07 -5.89
C THR A 97 8.64 0.12 -6.76
N LEU A 98 7.78 1.08 -6.42
CA LEU A 98 6.55 1.34 -7.15
C LEU A 98 6.85 1.85 -8.56
N GLU A 99 7.81 2.75 -8.71
CA GLU A 99 8.23 3.29 -10.01
C GLU A 99 8.83 2.20 -10.90
N GLU A 100 9.66 1.31 -10.35
CA GLU A 100 10.19 0.13 -11.06
C GLU A 100 9.08 -0.82 -11.51
N ALA A 101 8.00 -0.90 -10.73
CA ALA A 101 6.82 -1.68 -11.05
C ALA A 101 5.84 -0.98 -12.03
N GLY A 102 6.18 0.20 -12.52
CA GLY A 102 5.37 0.97 -13.47
C GLY A 102 4.28 1.82 -12.84
N ALA A 103 4.39 2.16 -11.55
CA ALA A 103 3.48 3.08 -10.91
C ALA A 103 3.68 4.51 -11.41
N VAL A 104 2.58 5.22 -11.66
CA VAL A 104 2.57 6.61 -12.11
C VAL A 104 2.01 7.54 -11.04
N ARG A 105 2.52 8.77 -11.04
CA ARG A 105 2.00 9.86 -10.21
C ARG A 105 0.92 10.55 -11.02
N ASN A 106 -0.29 10.64 -10.47
CA ASN A 106 -1.41 11.34 -11.09
C ASN A 106 -1.62 12.75 -10.55
N LYS A 107 -0.83 13.22 -9.57
CA LYS A 107 -0.94 14.61 -9.13
C LYS A 107 -0.77 15.57 -10.30
N THR A 108 -1.90 16.12 -10.73
CA THR A 108 -1.99 17.37 -11.46
C THR A 108 -1.36 18.42 -10.55
N PRO A 109 -0.25 19.06 -10.94
CA PRO A 109 0.26 20.21 -10.21
C PRO A 109 -0.83 21.28 -10.29
N THR A 110 -1.43 21.62 -9.15
CA THR A 110 -2.19 22.87 -9.00
C THR A 110 -1.21 23.97 -8.63
#